data_AF-A0A7H8PQ86-F1
#
_entry.id   AF-A0A7H8PQ86-F1
#
_cell.length_a   1.000
_cell.length_b   1.000
_cell.length_c   1.000
_cell.angle_alpha   90.00
_cell.angle_beta   90.00
_cell.angle_gamma   90.00
#
_symmetry.space_group_name_H-M   'P 1'
#
loop_
_entity.id
_entity.type
_entity.pdbx_description
1 polymer ?
#
loop_
_entity_poly.entity_id
_entity_poly.type
_entity_poly.pdbx_seq_one_letter_code
_entity_poly.pdbx_strand_id
1 'polypeptide(L)'
;MKTLRKLVKDCDLIAVNKGKCPMLLKIATEYKNKYQIKHKHHRYRDKMCQKAGVLIADLFENAVHSPFDPMVQAAYTQLAEEVVSQFSFLKSKENIVFEPYTGEGEPYADSFEMLKDIHQHHLYFFTTSSGFGEDTLPESSIMLQKTGIYIDDYELVINDIFRIVHDIFGHAMEGYGFGPIGEDYAWFEHLKMFSPLAAAALTTETRGQNCWVNFGPHMRDAKGNLRSKEDPKWLAPNKRPFAEQKMALLPEYVSGIQITKENTEFKTSLFDFWDPCLSLKHDAWKQAYTTPI
;
A
#
# COMPACT_ATOMS: atom_id res chain seq x y z
N MET A 1 28.73 -16.36 34.78
CA MET A 1 28.85 -16.25 33.31
C MET A 1 27.47 -16.18 32.67
N LYS A 2 27.18 -15.10 31.93
CA LYS A 2 26.20 -15.07 30.82
C LYS A 2 26.82 -14.22 29.71
N THR A 3 27.22 -14.87 28.61
CA THR A 3 27.76 -14.26 27.36
C THR A 3 27.50 -15.13 26.11
N LEU A 4 26.29 -15.62 25.77
CA LEU A 4 24.93 -15.26 26.21
C LEU A 4 24.64 -13.75 26.07
N ARG A 5 25.31 -13.08 25.11
CA ARG A 5 25.45 -11.61 25.05
C ARG A 5 24.29 -10.83 24.43
N LYS A 6 23.53 -11.24 23.39
CA LYS A 6 23.58 -12.40 22.46
C LYS A 6 23.30 -13.79 23.07
N LEU A 7 22.11 -14.00 23.62
CA LEU A 7 21.44 -15.32 23.50
C LEU A 7 20.15 -15.28 22.68
N VAL A 8 19.91 -14.14 22.06
CA VAL A 8 19.31 -13.74 20.78
C VAL A 8 19.41 -12.18 20.86
N LYS A 9 18.65 -11.35 20.14
CA LYS A 9 18.58 -9.90 20.43
C LYS A 9 17.26 -9.44 21.08
N ASP A 10 16.73 -10.01 22.16
CA ASP A 10 16.86 -11.35 22.76
C ASP A 10 15.41 -11.85 22.88
N CYS A 11 15.12 -12.98 22.24
CA CYS A 11 13.85 -13.22 21.52
C CYS A 11 13.47 -12.16 20.45
N ASP A 12 14.45 -11.42 19.89
CA ASP A 12 14.32 -10.37 18.85
C ASP A 12 13.19 -9.37 19.14
N LEU A 13 13.33 -8.78 20.34
CA LEU A 13 12.34 -7.96 21.05
C LEU A 13 10.92 -8.54 20.98
N ILE A 14 10.86 -9.84 21.31
CA ILE A 14 9.70 -10.71 21.51
C ILE A 14 8.70 -10.53 20.36
N ALA A 15 9.15 -11.00 19.19
CA ALA A 15 8.42 -11.01 17.93
C ALA A 15 7.86 -9.62 17.57
N VAL A 16 8.74 -8.62 17.55
CA VAL A 16 8.43 -7.21 17.21
C VAL A 16 7.18 -6.74 17.96
N ASN A 17 7.08 -7.01 19.27
CA ASN A 17 5.95 -6.58 20.09
C ASN A 17 4.55 -7.00 19.55
N LYS A 18 4.45 -8.23 19.02
CA LYS A 18 3.30 -8.79 18.25
C LYS A 18 3.10 -8.15 16.87
N GLY A 19 4.17 -7.68 16.26
CA GLY A 19 4.20 -6.91 15.01
C GLY A 19 4.33 -5.38 15.20
N LYS A 20 3.80 -4.82 16.29
CA LYS A 20 3.60 -3.37 16.43
C LYS A 20 4.87 -2.58 16.77
N CYS A 21 5.04 -1.40 16.18
CA CYS A 21 6.04 -0.42 16.59
C CYS A 21 5.39 0.76 17.35
N PRO A 22 5.50 0.86 18.69
CA PRO A 22 4.86 1.91 19.48
C PRO A 22 5.30 3.35 19.13
N MET A 23 6.55 3.50 18.71
CA MET A 23 7.11 4.75 18.20
C MET A 23 6.34 5.23 16.97
N LEU A 24 6.19 4.36 15.96
CA LEU A 24 5.44 4.66 14.74
C LEU A 24 3.94 4.87 15.01
N LEU A 25 3.34 4.09 15.91
CA LEU A 25 1.94 4.29 16.34
C LEU A 25 1.71 5.68 16.95
N LYS A 26 2.66 6.16 17.76
CA LYS A 26 2.64 7.52 18.32
C LYS A 26 2.77 8.56 17.21
N ILE A 27 3.73 8.41 16.30
CA ILE A 27 3.97 9.35 15.18
C ILE A 27 2.76 9.41 14.25
N ALA A 28 2.18 8.27 13.88
CA ALA A 28 0.95 8.18 13.10
C ALA A 28 -0.22 8.90 13.78
N THR A 29 -0.33 8.77 15.11
CA THR A 29 -1.35 9.47 15.91
C THR A 29 -1.11 10.99 15.94
N GLU A 30 0.13 11.43 16.16
CA GLU A 30 0.49 12.85 16.11
C GLU A 30 0.29 13.46 14.71
N TYR A 31 0.57 12.71 13.65
CA TYR A 31 0.31 13.10 12.26
C TYR A 31 -1.20 13.32 12.05
N LYS A 32 -2.02 12.30 12.34
CA LYS A 32 -3.48 12.39 12.20
C LYS A 32 -4.07 13.55 13.02
N ASN A 33 -3.56 13.80 14.22
CA ASN A 33 -3.96 14.94 15.04
C ASN A 33 -3.56 16.29 14.40
N LYS A 34 -2.32 16.43 13.92
CA LYS A 34 -1.82 17.66 13.29
C LYS A 34 -2.63 18.03 12.05
N TYR A 35 -2.94 17.05 11.20
CA TYR A 35 -3.66 17.23 9.94
C TYR A 35 -5.19 17.01 10.08
N GLN A 36 -5.70 16.88 11.32
CA GLN A 36 -7.12 16.72 11.65
C GLN A 36 -7.82 15.56 10.90
N ILE A 37 -7.08 14.49 10.63
CA ILE A 37 -7.55 13.32 9.89
C ILE A 37 -8.58 12.58 10.75
N LYS A 38 -9.84 12.61 10.30
CA LYS A 38 -10.97 12.04 11.06
C LYS A 38 -10.75 10.55 11.32
N HIS A 39 -10.72 10.16 12.59
CA HIS A 39 -10.65 8.76 13.02
C HIS A 39 -11.89 8.00 12.54
N LYS A 40 -11.74 7.19 11.48
CA LYS A 40 -12.81 6.36 10.95
C LYS A 40 -12.98 5.09 11.79
N HIS A 41 -14.21 4.75 12.19
CA HIS A 41 -14.54 3.52 12.92
C HIS A 41 -14.73 2.29 12.01
N HIS A 42 -14.04 2.21 10.87
CA HIS A 42 -14.01 0.99 10.07
C HIS A 42 -13.30 -0.09 10.88
N ARG A 43 -14.05 -1.13 11.26
CA ARG A 43 -13.47 -2.39 11.77
C ARG A 43 -13.26 -3.28 10.55
N TYR A 44 -12.05 -3.77 10.37
CA TYR A 44 -11.76 -4.83 9.42
C TYR A 44 -12.21 -6.15 10.06
N ARG A 45 -13.44 -6.61 9.76
CA ARG A 45 -14.11 -7.67 10.55
C ARG A 45 -13.79 -9.09 10.07
N ASP A 46 -13.40 -9.24 8.82
CA ASP A 46 -12.99 -10.52 8.21
C ASP A 46 -11.78 -10.27 7.29
N LYS A 47 -10.95 -11.30 7.09
CA LYS A 47 -9.72 -11.19 6.28
C LYS A 47 -10.00 -11.35 4.79
N MET A 48 -9.12 -10.77 3.96
CA MET A 48 -9.24 -10.91 2.52
C MET A 48 -9.34 -12.38 2.11
N CYS A 49 -10.45 -12.70 1.45
CA CYS A 49 -10.74 -14.02 0.93
C CYS A 49 -10.41 -14.11 -0.56
N GLN A 50 -10.17 -15.32 -1.06
CA GLN A 50 -9.88 -15.56 -2.48
C GLN A 50 -10.88 -14.89 -3.43
N LYS A 51 -12.18 -14.92 -3.12
CA LYS A 51 -13.23 -14.28 -3.95
C LYS A 51 -13.03 -12.77 -4.05
N ALA A 52 -12.66 -12.11 -2.95
CA ALA A 52 -12.39 -10.66 -2.93
C ALA A 52 -11.09 -10.33 -3.68
N GLY A 53 -10.00 -11.08 -3.43
CA GLY A 53 -8.72 -10.88 -4.13
C GLY A 53 -8.84 -11.08 -5.65
N VAL A 54 -9.57 -12.10 -6.09
CA VAL A 54 -9.89 -12.35 -7.50
C VAL A 54 -10.68 -11.18 -8.12
N LEU A 55 -11.74 -10.70 -7.45
CA LEU A 55 -12.53 -9.57 -7.93
C LEU A 55 -11.70 -8.29 -8.05
N ILE A 56 -10.88 -7.96 -7.05
CA ILE A 56 -10.04 -6.75 -7.08
C ILE A 56 -8.95 -6.87 -8.15
N ALA A 57 -8.35 -8.05 -8.31
CA ALA A 57 -7.38 -8.33 -9.38
C ALA A 57 -7.99 -8.12 -10.77
N ASP A 58 -9.23 -8.55 -10.99
CA ASP A 58 -9.94 -8.36 -12.26
C ASP A 58 -10.31 -6.89 -12.49
N LEU A 59 -10.67 -6.15 -11.44
CA LEU A 59 -10.91 -4.71 -11.53
C LEU A 59 -9.63 -3.92 -11.82
N PHE A 60 -8.48 -4.34 -11.29
CA PHE A 60 -7.17 -3.74 -11.58
C PHE A 60 -6.66 -4.09 -13.00
N GLU A 61 -6.82 -5.35 -13.42
CA GLU A 61 -6.51 -5.80 -14.78
C GLU A 61 -7.25 -4.95 -15.82
N ASN A 62 -8.55 -4.75 -15.62
CA ASN A 62 -9.40 -3.97 -16.51
C ASN A 62 -9.38 -2.46 -16.24
N ALA A 63 -8.62 -1.99 -15.25
CA ALA A 63 -8.48 -0.56 -14.99
C ALA A 63 -7.73 0.12 -16.14
N VAL A 64 -8.30 1.20 -16.67
CA VAL A 64 -7.72 2.01 -17.74
C VAL A 64 -6.79 3.05 -17.13
N HIS A 65 -5.51 3.03 -17.51
CA HIS A 65 -4.57 4.09 -17.14
C HIS A 65 -5.07 5.44 -17.72
N SER A 66 -5.43 6.35 -16.81
CA SER A 66 -6.15 7.59 -17.13
C SER A 66 -5.47 8.81 -16.51
N PRO A 67 -4.18 9.08 -16.80
CA PRO A 67 -3.38 10.11 -16.12
C PRO A 67 -3.84 11.56 -16.41
N PHE A 68 -4.74 11.74 -17.37
CA PHE A 68 -5.33 13.03 -17.74
C PHE A 68 -6.80 13.18 -17.31
N ASP A 69 -7.39 12.17 -16.67
CA ASP A 69 -8.72 12.34 -16.07
C ASP A 69 -8.63 13.28 -14.85
N PRO A 70 -9.45 14.34 -14.76
CA PRO A 70 -9.34 15.32 -13.67
C PRO A 70 -9.58 14.75 -12.26
N MET A 71 -10.38 13.69 -12.11
CA MET A 71 -10.61 13.03 -10.82
C MET A 71 -9.40 12.17 -10.43
N VAL A 72 -8.84 11.43 -11.39
CA VAL A 72 -7.59 10.66 -11.20
C VAL A 72 -6.45 11.62 -10.85
N GLN A 73 -6.27 12.72 -11.59
CA GLN A 73 -5.25 13.72 -11.26
C GLN A 73 -5.43 14.29 -9.86
N ALA A 74 -6.65 14.72 -9.48
CA ALA A 74 -6.90 15.25 -8.14
C ALA A 74 -6.59 14.23 -7.03
N ALA A 75 -6.95 12.95 -7.23
CA ALA A 75 -6.68 11.88 -6.28
C ALA A 75 -5.18 11.58 -6.13
N TYR A 76 -4.44 11.52 -7.24
CA TYR A 76 -3.01 11.22 -7.24
C TYR A 76 -2.14 12.41 -6.80
N THR A 77 -2.50 13.65 -7.15
CA THR A 77 -1.87 14.85 -6.59
C THR A 77 -2.05 14.89 -5.08
N GLN A 78 -3.28 14.64 -4.59
CA GLN A 78 -3.54 14.64 -3.15
C GLN A 78 -2.76 13.51 -2.44
N LEU A 79 -2.63 12.33 -3.07
CA LEU A 79 -1.78 11.24 -2.58
C LEU A 79 -0.31 11.67 -2.49
N ALA A 80 0.24 12.27 -3.55
CA ALA A 80 1.62 12.74 -3.60
C ALA A 80 1.94 13.77 -2.52
N GLU A 81 1.08 14.80 -2.36
CA GLU A 81 1.20 15.82 -1.31
C GLU A 81 1.19 15.21 0.10
N GLU A 82 0.28 14.27 0.35
CA GLU A 82 0.15 13.62 1.67
C GLU A 82 1.29 12.62 1.95
N VAL A 83 1.80 11.93 0.93
CA VAL A 83 3.01 11.08 1.02
C VAL A 83 4.24 11.90 1.40
N VAL A 84 4.49 13.02 0.72
CA VAL A 84 5.59 13.94 1.05
C VAL A 84 5.39 14.55 2.45
N SER A 85 4.15 14.86 2.83
CA SER A 85 3.81 15.36 4.16
C SER A 85 4.07 14.34 5.27
N GLN A 86 3.70 13.06 5.05
CA GLN A 86 3.98 11.96 5.98
C GLN A 86 5.49 11.75 6.17
N PHE A 87 6.26 11.72 5.08
CA PHE A 87 7.72 11.55 5.13
C PHE A 87 8.43 12.73 5.82
N SER A 88 8.05 13.96 5.48
CA SER A 88 8.57 15.17 6.12
C SER A 88 8.24 15.20 7.61
N PHE A 89 7.03 14.78 7.99
CA PHE A 89 6.64 14.68 9.40
C PHE A 89 7.44 13.59 10.12
N LEU A 90 7.61 12.41 9.53
CA LEU A 90 8.41 11.32 10.07
C LEU A 90 9.87 11.74 10.32
N LYS A 91 10.53 12.37 9.34
CA LYS A 91 11.90 12.92 9.48
C LYS A 91 12.00 14.02 10.54
N SER A 92 10.91 14.73 10.84
CA SER A 92 10.87 15.71 11.95
C SER A 92 10.70 15.08 13.35
N LYS A 93 10.47 13.76 13.42
CA LYS A 93 10.15 13.03 14.66
C LYS A 93 11.20 11.99 15.04
N GLU A 94 11.76 11.30 14.05
CA GLU A 94 12.72 10.22 14.26
C GLU A 94 13.90 10.33 13.30
N ASN A 95 15.09 9.98 13.80
CA ASN A 95 16.33 9.93 13.02
C ASN A 95 16.49 8.57 12.33
N ILE A 96 15.46 8.12 11.60
CA ILE A 96 15.58 6.93 10.74
C ILE A 96 16.45 7.29 9.54
N VAL A 97 17.51 6.53 9.33
CA VAL A 97 18.32 6.56 8.10
C VAL A 97 17.55 5.80 7.02
N PHE A 98 17.38 6.42 5.86
CA PHE A 98 16.76 5.81 4.69
C PHE A 98 17.85 5.59 3.65
N GLU A 99 17.99 4.39 3.11
CA GLU A 99 19.07 4.03 2.17
C GLU A 99 18.47 3.42 0.89
N PRO A 100 18.82 3.90 -0.32
CA PRO A 100 18.37 3.28 -1.56
C PRO A 100 18.98 1.88 -1.70
N TYR A 101 18.16 0.84 -1.87
CA TYR A 101 18.70 -0.50 -2.09
C TYR A 101 19.30 -0.64 -3.49
N THR A 102 20.58 -0.98 -3.55
CA THR A 102 21.36 -1.13 -4.80
C THR A 102 21.76 -2.58 -5.12
N GLY A 103 21.29 -3.56 -4.33
CA GLY A 103 21.57 -4.97 -4.55
C GLY A 103 20.61 -5.64 -5.55
N GLU A 104 20.83 -6.93 -5.83
CA GLU A 104 19.92 -7.73 -6.65
C GLU A 104 18.71 -8.20 -5.83
N GLY A 105 17.50 -8.06 -6.40
CA GLY A 105 16.26 -8.52 -5.78
C GLY A 105 15.69 -7.54 -4.75
N GLU A 106 15.01 -8.08 -3.74
CA GLU A 106 14.38 -7.30 -2.67
C GLU A 106 15.39 -6.99 -1.54
N PRO A 107 15.31 -5.83 -0.87
CA PRO A 107 16.18 -5.49 0.26
C PRO A 107 16.04 -6.44 1.47
N TYR A 108 14.89 -7.08 1.61
CA TYR A 108 14.55 -7.92 2.75
C TYR A 108 13.96 -9.26 2.31
N ALA A 109 14.35 -10.34 3.01
CA ALA A 109 13.79 -11.67 2.76
C ALA A 109 12.30 -11.77 3.14
N ASP A 110 11.88 -10.99 4.14
CA ASP A 110 10.50 -10.81 4.56
C ASP A 110 10.34 -9.50 5.37
N SER A 111 9.12 -9.19 5.79
CA SER A 111 8.81 -8.01 6.59
C SER A 111 9.42 -8.02 7.99
N PHE A 112 9.81 -9.19 8.52
CA PHE A 112 10.42 -9.29 9.85
C PHE A 112 11.87 -8.82 9.83
N GLU A 113 12.60 -9.05 8.73
CA GLU A 113 13.91 -8.41 8.51
C GLU A 113 13.78 -6.89 8.41
N MET A 114 12.84 -6.36 7.60
CA MET A 114 12.56 -4.91 7.52
C MET A 114 12.21 -4.31 8.89
N LEU A 115 11.33 -4.97 9.65
CA LEU A 115 10.93 -4.54 10.99
C LEU A 115 12.12 -4.44 11.94
N LYS A 116 13.05 -5.41 11.91
CA LYS A 116 14.27 -5.36 12.73
C LYS A 116 15.19 -4.21 12.33
N ASP A 117 15.19 -3.82 11.07
CA ASP A 117 16.00 -2.72 10.56
C ASP A 117 15.43 -1.35 11.02
N ILE A 118 14.12 -1.16 10.88
CA ILE A 118 13.42 0.06 11.34
C ILE A 118 13.58 0.26 12.85
N HIS A 119 13.56 -0.82 13.64
CA HIS A 119 13.83 -0.77 15.09
C HIS A 119 15.30 -0.46 15.45
N GLN A 120 16.19 -0.45 14.46
CA GLN A 120 17.58 0.02 14.56
C GLN A 120 17.77 1.42 13.94
N HIS A 121 16.66 2.11 13.63
CA HIS A 121 16.62 3.41 12.96
C HIS A 121 17.23 3.40 11.56
N HIS A 122 17.02 2.32 10.80
CA HIS A 122 17.43 2.19 9.41
C HIS A 122 16.30 1.60 8.54
N LEU A 123 16.22 1.99 7.26
CA LEU A 123 15.32 1.39 6.28
C LEU A 123 15.96 1.45 4.88
N TYR A 124 16.26 0.27 4.33
CA TYR A 124 16.44 0.10 2.89
C TYR A 124 15.08 0.23 2.20
N PHE A 125 15.00 1.05 1.16
CA PHE A 125 13.82 1.09 0.29
C PHE A 125 14.15 0.60 -1.11
N PHE A 126 13.24 -0.17 -1.71
CA PHE A 126 13.39 -0.60 -3.10
C PHE A 126 13.11 0.59 -4.02
N THR A 127 14.10 0.99 -4.82
CA THR A 127 14.02 2.18 -5.67
C THR A 127 13.04 1.99 -6.82
N THR A 128 12.39 3.09 -7.23
CA THR A 128 11.47 3.09 -8.36
C THR A 128 12.18 2.71 -9.65
N SER A 129 13.40 3.20 -9.87
CA SER A 129 14.24 2.83 -11.02
C SER A 129 14.48 1.32 -11.12
N SER A 130 14.82 0.64 -10.02
CA SER A 130 15.00 -0.82 -10.01
C SER A 130 13.70 -1.62 -10.20
N GLY A 131 12.54 -1.02 -9.91
CA GLY A 131 11.23 -1.68 -9.98
C GLY A 131 10.37 -1.36 -11.20
N PHE A 132 10.64 -0.26 -11.91
CA PHE A 132 9.80 0.18 -13.05
C PHE A 132 10.18 -0.54 -14.34
N GLY A 133 11.43 -1.00 -14.49
CA GLY A 133 11.87 -1.85 -15.60
C GLY A 133 11.95 -1.16 -16.98
N GLU A 134 11.66 0.14 -17.07
CA GLU A 134 11.72 0.93 -18.30
C GLU A 134 12.78 2.04 -18.19
N ASP A 135 13.55 2.26 -19.26
CA ASP A 135 14.61 3.29 -19.32
C ASP A 135 14.07 4.73 -19.26
N THR A 136 12.76 4.93 -19.41
CA THR A 136 12.10 6.25 -19.36
C THR A 136 10.82 6.19 -18.55
N LEU A 137 10.82 6.82 -17.38
CA LEU A 137 9.61 7.01 -16.57
C LEU A 137 8.62 7.91 -17.33
N PRO A 138 7.35 7.50 -17.56
CA PRO A 138 6.38 8.35 -18.25
C PRO A 138 6.07 9.63 -17.45
N GLU A 139 6.40 10.80 -18.03
CA GLU A 139 6.25 12.13 -17.40
C GLU A 139 4.82 12.43 -16.92
N SER A 140 3.81 11.79 -17.52
CA SER A 140 2.41 11.91 -17.11
C SER A 140 2.08 11.24 -15.77
N SER A 141 2.99 10.41 -15.22
CA SER A 141 2.77 9.72 -13.96
C SER A 141 3.16 10.59 -12.76
N ILE A 142 2.18 11.01 -11.97
CA ILE A 142 2.39 11.82 -10.75
C ILE A 142 3.31 11.08 -9.75
N MET A 143 3.20 9.76 -9.66
CA MET A 143 4.04 8.95 -8.77
C MET A 143 5.52 8.95 -9.19
N LEU A 144 5.85 9.32 -10.43
CA LEU A 144 7.22 9.34 -10.95
C LEU A 144 7.84 10.75 -10.95
N GLN A 145 7.11 11.75 -10.44
CA GLN A 145 7.62 13.11 -10.35
C GLN A 145 8.75 13.21 -9.32
N LYS A 146 9.81 13.93 -9.70
CA LYS A 146 10.92 14.31 -8.82
C LYS A 146 10.43 15.23 -7.71
N THR A 147 10.93 15.03 -6.50
CA THR A 147 10.47 15.75 -5.31
C THR A 147 11.38 16.89 -4.88
N GLY A 148 12.60 16.97 -5.44
CA GLY A 148 13.66 17.85 -4.93
C GLY A 148 14.19 17.44 -3.54
N ILE A 149 13.77 16.28 -3.01
CA ILE A 149 14.27 15.72 -1.75
C ILE A 149 15.33 14.67 -2.07
N TYR A 150 16.49 14.80 -1.42
CA TYR A 150 17.65 13.96 -1.67
C TYR A 150 17.97 13.07 -0.45
N ILE A 151 18.48 11.87 -0.75
CA ILE A 151 19.24 11.02 0.17
C ILE A 151 20.61 10.86 -0.48
N ASP A 152 21.63 11.44 0.14
CA ASP A 152 22.95 11.65 -0.46
C ASP A 152 22.82 12.24 -1.89
N ASP A 153 23.34 11.57 -2.92
CA ASP A 153 23.26 12.01 -4.32
C ASP A 153 21.99 11.51 -5.05
N TYR A 154 21.10 10.76 -4.39
CA TYR A 154 19.88 10.20 -4.98
C TYR A 154 18.66 11.11 -4.75
N GLU A 155 18.10 11.65 -5.83
CA GLU A 155 16.85 12.41 -5.80
C GLU A 155 15.64 11.47 -5.76
N LEU A 156 14.82 11.59 -4.72
CA LEU A 156 13.61 10.77 -4.56
C LEU A 156 12.51 11.21 -5.53
N VAL A 157 11.87 10.24 -6.19
CA VAL A 157 10.56 10.44 -6.81
C VAL A 157 9.43 10.18 -5.80
N ILE A 158 8.22 10.65 -6.09
CA ILE A 158 7.05 10.45 -5.20
C ILE A 158 6.86 8.97 -4.82
N ASN A 159 7.08 8.04 -5.75
CA ASN A 159 6.93 6.60 -5.53
C ASN A 159 8.00 6.01 -4.58
N ASP A 160 9.21 6.57 -4.53
CA ASP A 160 10.22 6.15 -3.55
C ASP A 160 9.78 6.54 -2.14
N ILE A 161 9.32 7.78 -1.98
CA ILE A 161 8.76 8.28 -0.72
C ILE A 161 7.52 7.48 -0.33
N PHE A 162 6.68 7.14 -1.31
CA PHE A 162 5.47 6.34 -1.11
C PHE A 162 5.79 4.96 -0.54
N ARG A 163 6.75 4.24 -1.14
CA ARG A 163 7.24 2.95 -0.63
C ARG A 163 7.74 3.09 0.80
N ILE A 164 8.62 4.07 1.07
CA ILE A 164 9.14 4.36 2.42
C ILE A 164 8.01 4.55 3.46
N VAL A 165 7.01 5.40 3.16
CA VAL A 165 5.93 5.68 4.12
C VAL A 165 4.91 4.53 4.20
N HIS A 166 4.77 3.71 3.16
CA HIS A 166 3.92 2.51 3.17
C HIS A 166 4.56 1.38 4.00
N ASP A 167 5.85 1.13 3.80
CA ASP A 167 6.64 0.20 4.61
C ASP A 167 6.61 0.58 6.09
N ILE A 168 6.59 1.88 6.41
CA ILE A 168 6.55 2.36 7.79
C ILE A 168 5.14 2.38 8.38
N PHE A 169 4.16 3.04 7.74
CA PHE A 169 2.83 3.26 8.32
C PHE A 169 1.80 2.20 7.92
N GLY A 170 2.00 1.49 6.82
CA GLY A 170 1.23 0.30 6.46
C GLY A 170 1.77 -0.94 7.16
N HIS A 171 3.03 -1.31 6.88
CA HIS A 171 3.62 -2.54 7.41
C HIS A 171 4.16 -2.39 8.84
N ALA A 172 5.15 -1.51 9.07
CA ALA A 172 5.96 -1.56 10.28
C ALA A 172 5.26 -1.09 11.57
N MET A 173 4.26 -0.21 11.45
CA MET A 173 3.48 0.30 12.58
C MET A 173 2.73 -0.82 13.33
N GLU A 174 2.20 -1.81 12.60
CA GLU A 174 1.37 -2.90 13.13
C GLU A 174 1.96 -4.30 12.90
N GLY A 175 2.94 -4.42 12.00
CA GLY A 175 3.75 -5.61 11.73
C GLY A 175 3.13 -6.58 10.75
N TYR A 176 2.49 -6.08 9.71
CA TYR A 176 1.94 -6.92 8.65
C TYR A 176 2.99 -7.33 7.63
N GLY A 177 2.94 -8.57 7.17
CA GLY A 177 3.90 -9.10 6.21
C GLY A 177 3.56 -8.86 4.76
N PHE A 178 4.55 -9.00 3.88
CA PHE A 178 4.43 -8.82 2.43
C PHE A 178 3.65 -9.94 1.69
N GLY A 179 2.89 -10.75 2.44
CA GLY A 179 1.96 -11.73 1.87
C GLY A 179 0.61 -11.08 1.58
N PRO A 180 -0.23 -11.66 0.70
CA PRO A 180 -1.45 -11.01 0.19
C PRO A 180 -2.43 -10.50 1.24
N ILE A 181 -2.47 -11.15 2.40
CA ILE A 181 -3.30 -10.77 3.55
C ILE A 181 -2.66 -9.63 4.34
N GLY A 182 -1.33 -9.62 4.50
CA GLY A 182 -0.62 -8.58 5.23
C GLY A 182 -0.52 -7.27 4.44
N GLU A 183 -0.36 -7.35 3.13
CA GLU A 183 -0.54 -6.24 2.19
C GLU A 183 -1.95 -5.59 2.31
N ASP A 184 -3.01 -6.39 2.42
CA ASP A 184 -4.37 -5.88 2.61
C ASP A 184 -4.56 -5.20 3.98
N TYR A 185 -3.91 -5.73 5.02
CA TYR A 185 -3.87 -5.06 6.33
C TYR A 185 -3.04 -3.76 6.29
N ALA A 186 -1.92 -3.75 5.58
CA ALA A 186 -1.03 -2.60 5.44
C ALA A 186 -1.71 -1.45 4.67
N TRP A 187 -2.35 -1.74 3.54
CA TRP A 187 -3.24 -0.80 2.85
C TRP A 187 -4.29 -0.24 3.81
N PHE A 188 -4.99 -1.10 4.56
CA PHE A 188 -6.10 -0.67 5.40
C PHE A 188 -5.68 0.23 6.57
N GLU A 189 -4.52 -0.01 7.20
CA GLU A 189 -4.00 0.90 8.23
C GLU A 189 -3.45 2.20 7.63
N HIS A 190 -2.70 2.12 6.52
CA HIS A 190 -2.13 3.30 5.87
C HIS A 190 -3.24 4.23 5.34
N LEU A 191 -4.34 3.67 4.81
CA LEU A 191 -5.56 4.38 4.39
C LEU A 191 -6.18 5.26 5.48
N LYS A 192 -5.95 4.95 6.76
CA LYS A 192 -6.44 5.77 7.89
C LYS A 192 -5.59 7.02 8.15
N MET A 193 -4.47 7.17 7.45
CA MET A 193 -3.57 8.33 7.52
C MET A 193 -3.69 9.25 6.30
N PHE A 194 -4.67 9.00 5.42
CA PHE A 194 -4.94 9.85 4.25
C PHE A 194 -6.30 10.52 4.30
N SER A 195 -6.44 11.66 3.60
CA SER A 195 -7.75 12.15 3.17
C SER A 195 -8.46 11.10 2.32
N PRO A 196 -9.81 11.12 2.23
CA PRO A 196 -10.50 10.15 1.39
C PRO A 196 -10.08 10.23 -0.09
N LEU A 197 -9.77 11.43 -0.61
CA LEU A 197 -9.38 11.62 -2.00
C LEU A 197 -8.04 10.93 -2.32
N ALA A 198 -7.01 11.14 -1.48
CA ALA A 198 -5.74 10.40 -1.58
C ALA A 198 -5.92 8.89 -1.35
N ALA A 199 -6.77 8.50 -0.40
CA ALA A 199 -7.02 7.09 -0.07
C ALA A 199 -7.67 6.29 -1.22
N ALA A 200 -8.38 6.95 -2.15
CA ALA A 200 -8.89 6.30 -3.35
C ALA A 200 -7.75 5.89 -4.30
N ALA A 201 -6.79 6.79 -4.56
CA ALA A 201 -5.59 6.49 -5.34
C ALA A 201 -4.69 5.44 -4.65
N LEU A 202 -4.46 5.57 -3.34
CA LEU A 202 -3.76 4.59 -2.50
C LEU A 202 -4.30 3.16 -2.71
N THR A 203 -5.62 3.01 -2.84
CA THR A 203 -6.27 1.71 -3.02
C THR A 203 -5.91 1.06 -4.35
N THR A 204 -5.74 1.83 -5.42
CA THR A 204 -5.21 1.32 -6.70
C THR A 204 -3.75 0.90 -6.54
N GLU A 205 -2.92 1.79 -5.98
CA GLU A 205 -1.46 1.61 -5.89
C GLU A 205 -1.00 0.47 -4.96
N THR A 206 -1.80 0.10 -3.96
CA THR A 206 -1.46 -0.98 -3.02
C THR A 206 -2.40 -2.18 -3.20
N ARG A 207 -3.65 -2.04 -2.75
CA ARG A 207 -4.65 -3.11 -2.75
C ARG A 207 -4.88 -3.70 -4.14
N GLY A 208 -4.96 -2.85 -5.16
CA GLY A 208 -5.08 -3.24 -6.56
C GLY A 208 -3.90 -4.09 -7.04
N GLN A 209 -2.69 -3.54 -6.95
CA GLN A 209 -1.45 -4.20 -7.37
C GLN A 209 -1.22 -5.51 -6.59
N ASN A 210 -1.34 -5.50 -5.26
CA ASN A 210 -1.24 -6.71 -4.42
C ASN A 210 -2.23 -7.80 -4.86
N CYS A 211 -3.50 -7.43 -5.08
CA CYS A 211 -4.51 -8.37 -5.55
C CYS A 211 -4.14 -8.93 -6.93
N TRP A 212 -3.72 -8.07 -7.86
CA TRP A 212 -3.29 -8.52 -9.19
C TRP A 212 -2.09 -9.47 -9.11
N VAL A 213 -1.03 -9.14 -8.39
CA VAL A 213 0.16 -10.00 -8.25
C VAL A 213 -0.21 -11.37 -7.67
N ASN A 214 -1.07 -11.42 -6.64
CA ASN A 214 -1.39 -12.65 -5.93
C ASN A 214 -2.56 -13.46 -6.50
N PHE A 215 -3.49 -12.82 -7.21
CA PHE A 215 -4.76 -13.41 -7.66
C PHE A 215 -5.08 -13.14 -9.13
N GLY A 216 -4.23 -12.44 -9.89
CA GLY A 216 -4.46 -12.07 -11.30
C GLY A 216 -4.44 -13.25 -12.27
N PRO A 217 -4.66 -13.00 -13.58
CA PRO A 217 -4.81 -14.03 -14.60
C PRO A 217 -3.64 -15.04 -14.67
N HIS A 218 -2.40 -14.59 -14.43
CA HIS A 218 -1.21 -15.45 -14.38
C HIS A 218 -1.23 -16.49 -13.27
N MET A 219 -1.98 -16.24 -12.18
CA MET A 219 -2.15 -17.18 -11.06
C MET A 219 -3.32 -18.15 -11.26
N ARG A 220 -4.03 -18.11 -12.40
CA ARG A 220 -5.28 -18.86 -12.62
C ARG A 220 -5.19 -19.96 -13.69
N ASP A 221 -6.07 -20.95 -13.58
CA ASP A 221 -6.37 -21.93 -14.62
C ASP A 221 -7.30 -21.37 -15.70
N ALA A 222 -7.53 -22.14 -16.78
CA ALA A 222 -8.41 -21.74 -17.89
C ALA A 222 -9.91 -21.66 -17.51
N LYS A 223 -10.27 -22.02 -16.27
CA LYS A 223 -11.63 -21.90 -15.70
C LYS A 223 -11.71 -20.74 -14.69
N GLY A 224 -10.64 -19.98 -14.49
CA GLY A 224 -10.56 -18.87 -13.54
C GLY A 224 -10.27 -19.26 -12.08
N ASN A 225 -9.98 -20.54 -11.79
CA ASN A 225 -9.60 -20.96 -10.44
C ASN A 225 -8.13 -20.59 -10.17
N LEU A 226 -7.78 -20.23 -8.93
CA LEU A 226 -6.37 -20.11 -8.55
C LEU A 226 -5.68 -21.47 -8.68
N ARG A 227 -4.44 -21.46 -9.18
CA ARG A 227 -3.54 -22.61 -9.16
C ARG A 227 -3.10 -22.89 -7.72
N SER A 228 -3.02 -24.16 -7.35
CA SER A 228 -2.38 -24.59 -6.10
C SER A 228 -0.86 -24.69 -6.28
N LYS A 229 -0.08 -24.82 -5.20
CA LYS A 229 1.39 -24.87 -5.27
C LYS A 229 1.94 -26.09 -6.00
N GLU A 230 1.11 -27.11 -6.16
CA GLU A 230 1.42 -28.38 -6.81
C GLU A 230 1.21 -28.32 -8.34
N ASP A 231 0.56 -27.28 -8.85
CA ASP A 231 0.45 -27.03 -10.28
C ASP A 231 1.81 -26.52 -10.83
N PRO A 232 2.43 -27.17 -11.83
CA PRO A 232 3.70 -26.72 -12.41
C PRO A 232 3.67 -25.31 -13.02
N LYS A 233 2.49 -24.73 -13.25
CA LYS A 233 2.29 -23.35 -13.72
C LYS A 233 2.03 -22.35 -12.59
N TRP A 234 2.08 -22.77 -11.32
CA TRP A 234 1.99 -21.86 -10.18
C TRP A 234 3.27 -21.05 -10.04
N LEU A 235 3.14 -19.72 -9.97
CA LEU A 235 4.28 -18.83 -9.83
C LEU A 235 4.55 -18.53 -8.35
N ALA A 236 5.76 -18.89 -7.92
CA ALA A 236 6.34 -18.43 -6.65
C ALA A 236 6.40 -16.89 -6.62
N PRO A 237 6.33 -16.24 -5.45
CA PRO A 237 6.29 -14.77 -5.35
C PRO A 237 7.36 -14.06 -6.19
N ASN A 238 8.62 -14.47 -6.07
CA ASN A 238 9.78 -13.96 -6.82
C ASN A 238 9.84 -14.39 -8.31
N LYS A 239 8.78 -15.01 -8.84
CA LYS A 239 8.60 -15.39 -10.25
C LYS A 239 7.31 -14.85 -10.85
N ARG A 240 6.56 -14.05 -10.10
CA ARG A 240 5.38 -13.34 -10.62
C ARG A 240 5.84 -12.07 -11.34
N PRO A 241 5.14 -11.66 -12.41
CA PRO A 241 5.37 -10.35 -13.00
C PRO A 241 5.02 -9.25 -12.00
N PHE A 242 5.68 -8.09 -12.12
CA PHE A 242 5.22 -6.86 -11.50
C PHE A 242 3.91 -6.41 -12.16
N ALA A 243 3.06 -5.73 -11.40
CA ALA A 243 1.85 -5.10 -11.93
C ALA A 243 2.24 -3.90 -12.81
N GLU A 244 1.57 -3.74 -13.95
CA GLU A 244 1.61 -2.51 -14.74
C GLU A 244 1.20 -1.32 -13.84
N GLN A 245 2.01 -0.26 -13.85
CA GLN A 245 1.76 0.92 -13.02
C GLN A 245 0.67 1.78 -13.66
N LYS A 246 -0.50 1.88 -13.01
CA LYS A 246 -1.70 2.49 -13.58
C LYS A 246 -2.26 3.58 -12.68
N MET A 247 -2.06 4.84 -13.06
CA MET A 247 -2.92 5.93 -12.55
C MET A 247 -4.38 5.67 -12.94
N ALA A 248 -5.16 5.14 -12.01
CA ALA A 248 -6.56 4.81 -12.15
C ALA A 248 -7.23 4.81 -10.76
N LEU A 249 -8.55 4.84 -10.72
CA LEU A 249 -9.30 4.71 -9.47
C LEU A 249 -10.13 3.43 -9.49
N LEU A 250 -9.84 2.52 -8.56
CA LEU A 250 -10.70 1.35 -8.35
C LEU A 250 -12.08 1.79 -7.81
N PRO A 251 -13.15 1.03 -8.10
CA PRO A 251 -14.51 1.40 -7.71
C PRO A 251 -14.68 1.67 -6.21
N GLU A 252 -15.60 2.57 -5.85
CA GLU A 252 -15.85 3.00 -4.47
C GLU A 252 -16.18 1.86 -3.49
N TYR A 253 -16.71 0.72 -3.97
CA TYR A 253 -16.95 -0.47 -3.15
C TYR A 253 -15.67 -1.25 -2.79
N VAL A 254 -14.55 -1.01 -3.50
CA VAL A 254 -13.22 -1.57 -3.20
C VAL A 254 -12.41 -0.66 -2.26
N SER A 255 -12.58 0.66 -2.38
CA SER A 255 -11.86 1.68 -1.59
C SER A 255 -12.63 2.18 -0.35
N GLY A 256 -13.95 1.98 -0.32
CA GLY A 256 -14.86 2.54 0.69
C GLY A 256 -15.13 4.03 0.53
N ILE A 257 -14.70 4.62 -0.59
CA ILE A 257 -14.68 6.07 -0.81
C ILE A 257 -15.39 6.38 -2.11
N GLN A 258 -16.50 7.10 -1.99
CA GLN A 258 -17.20 7.70 -3.11
C GLN A 258 -16.61 9.09 -3.37
N ILE A 259 -16.38 9.41 -4.65
CA ILE A 259 -15.92 10.72 -5.11
C ILE A 259 -16.99 11.31 -6.02
N THR A 260 -17.52 12.48 -5.65
CA THR A 260 -18.46 13.25 -6.48
C THR A 260 -17.79 14.52 -6.97
N LYS A 261 -18.15 14.97 -8.17
CA LYS A 261 -17.74 16.28 -8.67
C LYS A 261 -18.85 17.29 -8.41
N GLU A 262 -18.59 18.30 -7.61
CA GLU A 262 -19.50 19.41 -7.34
C GLU A 262 -18.87 20.71 -7.84
N ASN A 263 -19.42 21.24 -8.94
CA ASN A 263 -18.85 22.37 -9.69
C ASN A 263 -17.40 22.08 -10.14
N THR A 264 -16.43 22.80 -9.58
CA THR A 264 -14.99 22.68 -9.85
C THR A 264 -14.24 21.85 -8.81
N GLU A 265 -14.91 21.39 -7.75
CA GLU A 265 -14.30 20.66 -6.63
C GLU A 265 -14.71 19.18 -6.63
N PHE A 266 -13.82 18.33 -6.11
CA PHE A 266 -14.14 16.94 -5.82
C PHE A 266 -14.48 16.79 -4.34
N LYS A 267 -15.70 16.35 -4.05
CA LYS A 267 -16.12 16.01 -2.69
C LYS A 267 -16.04 14.50 -2.49
N THR A 268 -15.87 14.11 -1.24
CA THR A 268 -15.69 12.71 -0.87
C THR A 268 -16.59 12.33 0.28
N SER A 269 -17.24 11.18 0.13
CA SER A 269 -18.04 10.52 1.16
C SER A 269 -17.47 9.12 1.41
N LEU A 270 -17.73 8.59 2.60
CA LEU A 270 -17.41 7.19 2.92
C LEU A 270 -18.67 6.37 2.67
N PHE A 271 -18.51 5.18 2.10
CA PHE A 271 -19.64 4.28 1.90
C PHE A 271 -20.12 3.72 3.26
N ASP A 272 -21.39 3.92 3.58
CA ASP A 272 -21.94 3.55 4.88
C ASP A 272 -21.86 2.02 5.10
N PHE A 273 -21.52 1.64 6.34
CA PHE A 273 -21.30 0.25 6.76
C PHE A 273 -20.26 -0.54 5.93
N TRP A 274 -19.44 0.13 5.12
CA TRP A 274 -18.41 -0.52 4.32
C TRP A 274 -17.40 -1.27 5.19
N ASP A 275 -17.19 -2.53 4.83
CA ASP A 275 -16.15 -3.41 5.34
C ASP A 275 -15.34 -3.93 4.13
N PRO A 276 -14.01 -3.76 4.11
CA PRO A 276 -13.17 -4.10 2.97
C PRO A 276 -13.30 -5.53 2.42
N CYS A 277 -13.84 -6.46 3.21
CA CYS A 277 -13.94 -7.88 2.89
C CYS A 277 -15.39 -8.34 2.79
N LEU A 278 -16.23 -8.02 3.77
CA LEU A 278 -17.63 -8.48 3.81
C LEU A 278 -18.47 -7.87 2.69
N SER A 279 -18.27 -6.58 2.37
CA SER A 279 -18.99 -5.90 1.28
C SER A 279 -18.74 -6.59 -0.08
N LEU A 280 -17.54 -7.14 -0.29
CA LEU A 280 -17.15 -7.87 -1.50
C LEU A 280 -17.59 -9.34 -1.47
N LYS A 281 -17.37 -10.03 -0.35
CA LYS A 281 -17.63 -11.47 -0.15
C LYS A 281 -19.08 -11.85 -0.44
N HIS A 282 -20.03 -11.05 0.05
CA HIS A 282 -21.47 -11.32 -0.04
C HIS A 282 -22.14 -10.72 -1.29
N ASP A 283 -21.37 -10.18 -2.24
CA ASP A 283 -21.90 -9.44 -3.40
C ASP A 283 -22.83 -8.27 -2.99
N ALA A 284 -22.71 -7.76 -1.76
CA ALA A 284 -23.57 -6.70 -1.23
C ALA A 284 -23.44 -5.40 -2.05
N TRP A 285 -22.25 -5.15 -2.62
CA TRP A 285 -22.02 -4.10 -3.60
C TRP A 285 -22.98 -4.19 -4.80
N LYS A 286 -23.28 -5.40 -5.32
CA LYS A 286 -24.17 -5.55 -6.49
C LYS A 286 -25.55 -4.96 -6.22
N GLN A 287 -26.11 -5.17 -5.03
CA GLN A 287 -27.44 -4.62 -4.67
C GLN A 287 -27.47 -3.09 -4.69
N ALA A 288 -26.36 -2.44 -4.32
CA ALA A 288 -26.24 -0.98 -4.39
C ALA A 288 -26.22 -0.44 -5.84
N TYR A 289 -25.55 -1.13 -6.77
CA TYR A 289 -25.42 -0.68 -8.17
C TYR A 289 -26.44 -1.29 -9.15
N THR A 290 -27.27 -2.26 -8.73
CA THR A 290 -28.39 -2.76 -9.54
C THR A 290 -29.69 -1.97 -9.38
N THR A 291 -29.72 -1.00 -8.46
CA THR A 291 -30.86 -0.07 -8.33
C THR A 291 -30.68 1.05 -9.34
N PRO A 292 -31.58 1.23 -10.34
CA PRO A 292 -31.50 2.38 -11.24
C PRO A 292 -31.69 3.68 -10.45
N ILE A 293 -30.92 4.70 -10.80
CA ILE A 293 -31.14 6.10 -10.39
C ILE A 293 -32.29 6.67 -11.24
#